data_AF-A0A948EU31-F1
#
_entry.id   AF-A0A948EU31-F1
#
_cell.length_a   1.000
_cell.length_b   1.000
_cell.length_c   1.000
_cell.angle_alpha   90.00
_cell.angle_beta   90.00
_cell.angle_gamma   90.00
#
_symmetry.space_group_name_H-M   'P 1'
#
loop_
_entity.id
_entity.type
_entity.pdbx_description
1 polymer ?
#
loop_
_entity_poly.entity_id
_entity_poly.type
_entity_poly.pdbx_seq_one_letter_code
_entity_poly.pdbx_strand_id
1 'polypeptide(L)'
;MNPVGRNLRKGEAESVSAEAQRLRSSEAPSATPGVAAGMAEPSPTSVDLARSSFDYKIEGEAEFRPSAVFDDGRFTWFKLPKGAQVSPALFALDAKGETEIASYV
;
A
#
# COMPACT_ATOMS: atom_id res chain seq x y z
N MET A 1 28.10 49.47 -16.29
CA MET A 1 27.00 50.17 -15.59
C MET A 1 27.45 50.57 -14.20
N ASN A 2 27.06 51.76 -13.75
CA ASN A 2 26.98 52.23 -12.35
C ASN A 2 26.28 53.61 -12.38
N PRO A 3 25.71 54.14 -11.29
CA PRO A 3 25.30 53.50 -10.01
C PRO A 3 23.88 53.99 -9.55
N VAL A 4 23.62 53.99 -8.22
CA VAL A 4 22.53 54.68 -7.47
C VAL A 4 21.18 53.90 -7.41
N GLY A 5 20.44 53.83 -6.29
CA GLY A 5 20.51 54.62 -5.05
C GLY A 5 19.91 54.01 -3.76
N ARG A 6 19.62 54.90 -2.80
CA ARG A 6 19.55 54.64 -1.34
C ARG A 6 18.12 54.75 -0.78
N ASN A 7 17.84 54.02 0.31
CA ASN A 7 16.56 53.95 1.05
C ASN A 7 15.95 55.30 1.53
N LEU A 8 14.61 55.37 1.60
CA LEU A 8 13.73 56.17 2.51
C LEU A 8 12.24 55.79 2.20
N ARG A 9 11.19 55.88 3.03
CA ARG A 9 10.90 56.29 4.44
C ARG A 9 10.06 55.16 5.10
N LYS A 10 10.14 54.85 6.40
CA LYS A 10 9.38 55.40 7.55
C LYS A 10 7.88 55.70 7.33
N GLY A 11 7.04 54.98 8.07
CA GLY A 11 5.63 55.25 8.37
C GLY A 11 5.23 54.42 9.60
N GLU A 12 5.10 55.06 10.75
CA GLU A 12 4.94 54.46 12.08
C GLU A 12 3.72 55.08 12.77
N ALA A 13 3.19 54.41 13.79
CA ALA A 13 2.07 54.79 14.66
C ALA A 13 0.64 54.74 14.06
N GLU A 14 -0.13 53.75 14.54
CA GLU A 14 -1.17 54.06 15.53
C GLU A 14 -1.29 52.91 16.54
N SER A 15 -0.97 53.21 17.80
CA SER A 15 -1.17 52.32 18.94
C SER A 15 -2.23 52.90 19.84
N VAL A 16 -3.35 52.19 20.04
CA VAL A 16 -4.15 52.33 21.26
C VAL A 16 -4.56 50.95 21.74
N SER A 17 -3.81 50.42 22.70
CA SER A 17 -4.24 49.30 23.54
C SER A 17 -5.20 49.83 24.61
N ALA A 18 -6.44 49.34 24.61
CA ALA A 18 -7.39 49.36 25.73
C ALA A 18 -8.74 48.84 25.22
N GLU A 19 -9.56 48.12 25.97
CA GLU A 19 -9.37 47.40 27.23
C GLU A 19 -10.56 46.42 27.35
N ALA A 20 -10.37 45.32 28.07
CA ALA A 20 -11.40 44.41 28.60
C ALA A 20 -12.87 44.55 28.11
N GLN A 21 -13.34 43.59 27.30
CA GLN A 21 -14.24 42.51 27.79
C GLN A 21 -14.81 41.65 26.66
N ARG A 22 -14.33 40.40 26.56
CA ARG A 22 -15.19 39.19 26.68
C ARG A 22 -14.33 37.94 26.75
N LEU A 23 -13.98 37.60 27.99
CA LEU A 23 -13.63 36.24 28.38
C LEU A 23 -14.78 35.30 27.99
N ARG A 24 -14.62 34.61 26.87
CA ARG A 24 -15.24 33.30 26.58
C ARG A 24 -14.11 32.46 26.02
N SER A 25 -13.39 31.80 26.92
CA SER A 25 -13.62 30.37 27.17
C SER A 25 -13.35 29.54 25.92
N SER A 26 -12.11 29.08 25.84
CA SER A 26 -11.72 27.76 25.34
C SER A 26 -12.74 27.01 24.47
N GLU A 27 -12.44 26.87 23.18
CA GLU A 27 -12.43 25.54 22.58
C GLU A 27 -11.40 25.50 21.46
N ALA A 28 -10.35 24.68 21.64
CA ALA A 28 -9.51 24.31 20.50
C ALA A 28 -10.34 23.37 19.61
N PRO A 29 -10.26 23.46 18.27
CA PRO A 29 -10.93 22.50 17.42
C PRO A 29 -10.35 21.11 17.72
N SER A 30 -11.17 20.26 18.37
CA SER A 30 -10.79 18.90 18.69
C SER A 30 -10.63 18.15 17.38
N ALA A 31 -9.38 17.99 16.94
CA ALA A 31 -9.04 17.24 15.75
C ALA A 31 -9.22 15.76 16.04
N THR A 32 -10.46 15.28 15.95
CA THR A 32 -10.76 13.84 15.84
C THR A 32 -9.94 13.31 14.67
N PRO A 33 -9.01 12.35 14.87
CA PRO A 33 -8.38 11.65 13.77
C PRO A 33 -9.45 10.74 13.16
N GLY A 34 -10.29 11.32 12.29
CA GLY A 34 -11.20 10.55 11.48
C GLY A 34 -10.36 9.60 10.65
N VAL A 35 -10.45 8.31 10.94
CA VAL A 35 -9.82 7.25 10.15
C VAL A 35 -10.55 7.12 8.82
N ALA A 36 -10.38 8.13 7.98
CA ALA A 36 -10.54 8.02 6.55
C ALA A 36 -9.41 7.10 6.04
N ALA A 37 -9.54 5.82 6.35
CA ALA A 37 -8.92 4.75 5.60
C ALA A 37 -9.50 4.86 4.20
N GLY A 38 -8.86 5.70 3.38
CA GLY A 38 -9.13 5.73 1.95
C GLY A 38 -9.02 4.31 1.46
N MET A 39 -10.06 3.84 0.79
CA MET A 39 -10.05 2.56 0.08
C MET A 39 -9.01 2.68 -1.02
N ALA A 40 -7.75 2.40 -0.66
CA ALA A 40 -6.71 2.14 -1.63
C ALA A 40 -7.19 0.93 -2.41
N GLU A 41 -7.40 1.12 -3.71
CA GLU A 41 -7.75 0.03 -4.61
C GLU A 41 -6.76 -1.12 -4.38
N PRO A 42 -7.26 -2.35 -4.11
CA PRO A 42 -6.40 -3.47 -3.81
C PRO A 42 -5.41 -3.64 -4.95
N SER A 43 -4.11 -3.50 -4.63
CA SER A 43 -3.04 -3.76 -5.60
C SER A 43 -3.22 -5.16 -6.17
N PRO A 44 -2.85 -5.42 -7.45
CA PRO A 44 -3.04 -6.73 -8.07
C PRO A 44 -2.33 -7.87 -7.31
N THR A 45 -1.39 -7.53 -6.43
CA THR A 45 -0.62 -8.41 -5.53
C THR A 45 -1.17 -8.50 -4.10
N SER A 46 -2.29 -7.86 -3.78
CA SER A 46 -2.91 -7.94 -2.43
C SER A 46 -3.74 -9.21 -2.29
N VAL A 47 -3.40 -10.02 -1.28
CA VAL A 47 -4.02 -11.33 -1.02
C VAL A 47 -4.97 -11.20 0.18
N ASP A 48 -6.23 -11.65 0.01
CA ASP A 48 -7.18 -11.79 1.12
C ASP A 48 -6.96 -13.11 1.87
N LEU A 49 -6.04 -13.09 2.83
CA LEU A 49 -5.67 -14.25 3.65
C LEU A 49 -6.86 -14.87 4.43
N ALA A 50 -7.96 -14.13 4.64
CA ALA A 50 -9.14 -14.65 5.34
C ALA A 50 -9.99 -15.57 4.45
N ARG A 51 -9.74 -15.59 3.14
CA ARG A 51 -10.42 -16.43 2.15
C ARG A 51 -9.49 -17.41 1.43
N SER A 52 -8.20 -17.40 1.77
CA SER A 52 -7.21 -18.27 1.13
C SER A 52 -7.33 -19.74 1.56
N SER A 53 -7.09 -20.64 0.61
CA SER A 53 -6.97 -22.08 0.87
C SER A 53 -5.49 -22.50 0.87
N PHE A 54 -5.12 -23.35 1.83
CA PHE A 54 -3.74 -23.78 2.08
C PHE A 54 -3.57 -25.32 2.02
N ASP A 55 -4.64 -26.06 1.73
CA ASP A 55 -4.73 -27.52 1.88
C ASP A 55 -4.13 -28.29 0.68
N TYR A 56 -3.04 -27.77 0.12
CA TYR A 56 -2.36 -28.34 -1.04
C TYR A 56 -1.39 -29.46 -0.67
N LYS A 57 -1.55 -30.62 -1.33
CA LYS A 57 -0.56 -31.71 -1.28
C LYS A 57 0.52 -31.49 -2.35
N ILE A 58 1.79 -31.51 -1.93
CA ILE A 58 2.94 -31.33 -2.84
C ILE A 58 3.72 -32.64 -2.90
N GLU A 59 3.71 -33.29 -4.07
CA GLU A 59 4.45 -34.52 -4.35
C GLU A 59 5.62 -34.29 -5.32
N GLY A 60 6.57 -35.24 -5.36
CA GLY A 60 7.80 -35.14 -6.14
C GLY A 60 8.94 -34.41 -5.42
N GLU A 61 10.16 -34.60 -5.92
CA GLU A 61 11.42 -34.18 -5.27
C GLU A 61 12.35 -33.38 -6.21
N ALA A 62 11.79 -32.68 -7.21
CA ALA A 62 12.56 -31.84 -8.12
C ALA A 62 13.18 -30.61 -7.39
N GLU A 63 14.27 -30.06 -7.92
CA GLU A 63 14.97 -28.89 -7.34
C GLU A 63 14.05 -27.67 -7.15
N PHE A 64 13.05 -27.51 -8.02
CA PHE A 64 12.05 -26.44 -7.95
C PHE A 64 10.83 -26.76 -7.07
N ARG A 65 10.80 -27.90 -6.33
CA ARG A 65 9.65 -28.31 -5.49
C ARG A 65 9.19 -27.13 -4.61
N PRO A 66 7.93 -26.66 -4.74
CA PRO A 66 7.44 -25.54 -3.95
C PRO A 66 7.50 -25.84 -2.45
N SER A 67 7.93 -24.84 -1.68
CA SER A 67 7.99 -24.92 -0.21
C SER A 67 6.66 -24.58 0.47
N ALA A 68 5.75 -23.93 -0.25
CA ALA A 68 4.37 -23.67 0.11
C ALA A 68 3.56 -23.38 -1.16
N VAL A 69 2.28 -23.74 -1.13
CA VAL A 69 1.27 -23.39 -2.15
C VAL A 69 0.01 -22.97 -1.42
N PHE A 70 -0.64 -21.91 -1.90
CA PHE A 70 -1.96 -21.47 -1.44
C PHE A 70 -2.69 -20.76 -2.59
N ASP A 71 -3.99 -20.59 -2.47
CA ASP A 71 -4.79 -19.78 -3.41
C ASP A 71 -5.67 -18.76 -2.67
N ASP A 72 -6.25 -17.81 -3.40
CA ASP A 72 -7.23 -16.83 -2.90
C ASP A 72 -8.56 -16.86 -3.69
N GLY A 73 -8.83 -17.97 -4.38
CA GLY A 73 -9.94 -18.11 -5.33
C GLY A 73 -9.77 -17.35 -6.65
N ARG A 74 -8.65 -16.63 -6.87
CA ARG A 74 -8.32 -15.93 -8.14
C ARG A 74 -6.97 -16.35 -8.70
N PHE A 75 -5.95 -16.48 -7.85
CA PHE A 75 -4.60 -16.88 -8.20
C PHE A 75 -4.11 -17.98 -7.25
N THR A 76 -3.35 -18.94 -7.79
CA THR A 76 -2.57 -19.89 -6.98
C THR A 76 -1.12 -19.42 -6.90
N TRP A 77 -0.63 -19.28 -5.67
CA TRP A 77 0.68 -18.73 -5.33
C TRP A 77 1.65 -19.86 -4.98
N PHE A 78 2.80 -19.91 -5.66
CA PHE A 78 3.83 -20.93 -5.47
C PHE A 78 5.11 -20.32 -4.87
N LYS A 79 5.50 -20.78 -3.68
CA LYS A 79 6.76 -20.35 -3.05
C LYS A 79 7.91 -21.28 -3.44
N LEU A 80 8.53 -20.99 -4.59
CA LEU A 80 9.69 -21.73 -5.10
C LEU A 80 10.93 -21.56 -4.20
N PRO A 81 11.85 -22.54 -4.15
CA PRO A 81 13.12 -22.43 -3.44
C PRO A 81 14.02 -21.33 -4.02
N LYS A 82 14.67 -20.52 -3.16
CA LYS A 82 15.53 -19.40 -3.59
C LYS A 82 16.72 -19.79 -4.47
N GLY A 83 17.12 -21.06 -4.46
CA GLY A 83 18.26 -21.59 -5.21
C GLY A 83 17.87 -22.43 -6.42
N ALA A 84 16.59 -22.55 -6.75
CA ALA A 84 16.15 -23.35 -7.90
C ALA A 84 16.65 -22.71 -9.21
N GLN A 85 17.52 -23.42 -9.93
CA GLN A 85 18.13 -22.94 -11.17
C GLN A 85 17.23 -23.07 -12.40
N VAL A 86 16.11 -23.80 -12.29
CA VAL A 86 15.18 -24.09 -13.38
C VAL A 86 13.77 -23.64 -12.98
N SER A 87 13.17 -22.77 -13.80
CA SER A 87 11.76 -22.42 -13.68
C SER A 87 10.88 -23.58 -14.18
N PRO A 88 9.86 -24.00 -13.41
CA PRO A 88 8.93 -25.04 -13.88
C PRO A 88 8.03 -24.52 -15.01
N ALA A 89 7.66 -25.40 -15.93
CA ALA A 89 6.45 -25.20 -16.74
C ALA A 89 5.23 -25.59 -15.89
N LEU A 90 4.23 -24.71 -15.84
CA LEU A 90 3.01 -24.94 -15.06
C LEU A 90 1.87 -25.40 -15.98
N PHE A 91 1.23 -26.49 -15.60
CA PHE A 91 0.05 -27.03 -16.27
C PHE A 91 -1.08 -27.16 -15.25
N ALA A 92 -2.27 -26.72 -15.61
CA ALA A 92 -3.51 -26.99 -14.89
C ALA A 92 -4.16 -28.26 -15.43
N LEU A 93 -4.95 -28.96 -14.60
CA LEU A 93 -5.81 -30.05 -15.05
C LEU A 93 -7.26 -29.55 -15.13
N ASP A 94 -7.94 -29.84 -16.24
CA ASP A 94 -9.36 -29.55 -16.39
C ASP A 94 -10.23 -30.54 -15.60
N ALA A 95 -11.55 -30.38 -15.65
CA ALA A 95 -12.51 -31.27 -14.97
C ALA A 95 -12.53 -32.72 -15.51
N LYS A 96 -11.86 -33.01 -16.62
CA LYS A 96 -11.69 -34.36 -17.19
C LYS A 96 -10.31 -34.96 -16.84
N GLY A 97 -9.38 -34.15 -16.34
CA GLY A 97 -8.00 -34.53 -16.05
C GLY A 97 -7.01 -34.24 -17.20
N GLU A 98 -7.42 -33.46 -18.20
CA GLU A 98 -6.56 -33.08 -19.33
C GLU A 98 -5.72 -31.84 -19.00
N THR A 99 -4.50 -31.74 -19.55
CA THR A 99 -3.56 -30.65 -19.22
C THR A 99 -3.75 -29.41 -20.09
N GLU A 100 -3.84 -28.25 -19.45
CA GLU A 100 -3.78 -26.92 -20.09
C GLU A 100 -2.57 -26.13 -19.58
N ILE A 101 -2.00 -25.24 -20.41
CA ILE A 101 -0.87 -24.37 -19.99
C ILE A 101 -1.40 -23.29 -19.04
N ALA A 102 -0.84 -23.21 -17.85
CA ALA A 102 -1.19 -22.17 -16.88
C ALA A 102 -0.44 -20.86 -17.18
N SER A 103 -1.20 -19.76 -17.28
CA SER A 103 -0.64 -18.41 -17.33
C SER A 103 -0.20 -17.96 -15.92
N TYR A 104 0.93 -17.29 -15.83
CA TYR A 104 1.46 -16.67 -14.60
C TYR A 104 1.92 -15.23 -14.88
N VAL A 105 2.06 -14.43 -13.81
CA VAL A 105 2.38 -12.99 -13.83
C VAL A 105 3.50 -12.64 -12.87
#